data_AF-A0A960MWQ1-F1
#
_entry.id   AF-A0A960MWQ1-F1
#
_cell.length_a   1.000
_cell.length_b   1.000
_cell.length_c   1.000
_cell.angle_alpha   90.00
_cell.angle_beta   90.00
_cell.angle_gamma   90.00
#
_symmetry.space_group_name_H-M   'P 1'
#
loop_
_entity.id
_entity.type
_entity.pdbx_description
1 polymer ?
#
loop_
_entity_poly.entity_id
_entity_poly.type
_entity_poly.pdbx_seq_one_letter_code
_entity_poly.pdbx_strand_id
1 'polypeptide(L)'
;MKPFRSCFGYFVGIALAVTGSAFASPESPDFYQDVYPFLKANCIACHNKTTTKAGLNMETPALMIKGGDTGPSIVPGKSGDSLLVEASVHSPDFEMPPPNNKSGAVNLTPEEIAVLKRWIDQGA
;
A
#
# COMPACT_ATOMS: atom_id res chain seq x y z
N MET A 1 -13.71 61.71 -51.78
CA MET A 1 -13.22 60.33 -51.51
C MET A 1 -11.94 60.45 -50.67
N LYS A 2 -11.85 59.72 -49.55
CA LYS A 2 -10.85 59.85 -48.47
C LYS A 2 -9.64 58.92 -48.72
N PRO A 3 -8.40 59.26 -48.32
CA PRO A 3 -7.39 58.23 -48.07
C PRO A 3 -7.34 57.84 -46.60
N PHE A 4 -7.32 56.53 -46.39
CA PHE A 4 -7.30 55.80 -45.13
C PHE A 4 -5.90 55.89 -44.48
N ARG A 5 -5.83 56.24 -43.19
CA ARG A 5 -4.61 56.17 -42.38
C ARG A 5 -4.44 54.73 -41.87
N SER A 6 -3.28 54.14 -42.13
CA SER A 6 -2.90 52.79 -41.68
C SER A 6 -2.29 52.86 -40.28
N CYS A 7 -2.89 52.15 -39.31
CA CYS A 7 -2.35 51.97 -37.97
C CYS A 7 -1.64 50.61 -37.90
N PHE A 8 -0.32 50.62 -37.78
CA PHE A 8 0.51 49.43 -37.59
C PHE A 8 0.46 49.04 -36.11
N GLY A 9 -0.35 48.03 -35.76
CA GLY A 9 -0.45 47.49 -34.42
C GLY A 9 0.62 46.42 -34.18
N TYR A 10 1.60 46.70 -33.33
CA TYR A 10 2.56 45.72 -32.83
C TYR A 10 1.89 44.92 -31.71
N PHE A 11 1.45 43.69 -31.99
CA PHE A 11 1.04 42.74 -30.96
C PHE A 11 2.27 42.02 -30.41
N VAL A 12 2.76 42.46 -29.25
CA VAL A 12 3.76 41.74 -28.46
C VAL A 12 3.04 40.54 -27.80
N GLY A 13 3.24 39.35 -28.37
CA GLY A 13 2.75 38.10 -27.81
C GLY A 13 3.54 37.71 -26.56
N ILE A 14 2.89 37.73 -25.40
CA ILE A 14 3.43 37.17 -24.15
C ILE A 14 3.35 35.64 -24.25
N ALA A 15 4.49 34.98 -24.39
CA ALA A 15 4.59 33.53 -24.29
C ALA A 15 4.57 33.12 -22.81
N LEU A 16 3.45 32.56 -22.36
CA LEU A 16 3.30 32.00 -21.02
C LEU A 16 3.94 30.60 -21.01
N ALA A 17 5.15 30.49 -20.47
CA ALA A 17 5.81 29.20 -20.27
C ALA A 17 5.11 28.42 -19.15
N VAL A 18 4.37 27.37 -19.52
CA VAL A 18 3.79 26.41 -18.58
C VAL A 18 4.91 25.51 -18.08
N THR A 19 5.43 25.78 -16.88
CA THR A 19 6.35 24.89 -16.17
C THR A 19 5.57 23.66 -15.70
N GLY A 20 5.83 22.50 -16.33
CA GLY A 20 5.26 21.22 -15.90
C GLY A 20 5.86 20.79 -14.55
N SER A 21 5.02 20.67 -13.52
CA SER A 21 5.37 19.99 -12.28
C SER A 21 5.52 18.50 -12.55
N ALA A 22 6.74 17.98 -12.39
CA ALA A 22 6.97 16.54 -12.34
C ALA A 22 6.34 16.00 -11.04
N PHE A 23 5.20 15.30 -11.17
CA PHE A 23 4.65 14.50 -10.08
C PHE A 23 5.61 13.33 -9.86
N ALA A 24 6.43 13.38 -8.81
CA ALA A 24 7.13 12.21 -8.33
C ALA A 24 6.09 11.15 -7.97
N SER A 25 6.20 9.97 -8.57
CA SER A 25 5.40 8.82 -8.13
C SER A 25 5.75 8.54 -6.68
N PRO A 26 4.76 8.26 -5.80
CA PRO A 26 5.06 7.93 -4.42
C PRO A 26 6.01 6.74 -4.39
N GLU A 27 7.13 6.90 -3.68
CA GLU A 27 8.14 5.86 -3.50
C GLU A 27 7.47 4.58 -2.95
N SER A 28 7.97 3.45 -3.40
CA SER A 28 7.55 2.14 -2.93
C SER A 28 7.66 2.05 -1.41
N PRO A 29 6.60 1.62 -0.68
CA PRO A 29 6.72 1.46 0.76
C PRO A 29 7.82 0.45 1.10
N ASP A 30 8.69 0.79 2.04
CA ASP A 30 9.73 -0.12 2.54
C ASP A 30 9.12 -1.09 3.55
N PHE A 31 9.49 -2.37 3.44
CA PHE A 31 8.94 -3.38 4.33
C PHE A 31 9.26 -3.10 5.81
N TYR A 32 10.51 -2.75 6.14
CA TYR A 32 10.92 -2.61 7.54
C TYR A 32 10.51 -1.29 8.17
N GLN A 33 10.44 -0.21 7.37
CA GLN A 33 10.03 1.11 7.84
C GLN A 33 8.51 1.26 7.86
N ASP A 34 7.81 0.84 6.80
CA ASP A 34 6.41 1.21 6.60
C ASP A 34 5.44 0.06 6.94
N VAL A 35 5.81 -1.20 6.67
CA VAL A 35 4.90 -2.35 6.80
C VAL A 35 5.09 -3.12 8.11
N TYR A 36 6.34 -3.41 8.45
CA TYR A 36 6.72 -4.24 9.57
C TYR A 36 6.23 -3.72 10.93
N PRO A 37 6.23 -2.40 11.25
CA PRO A 37 5.82 -1.94 12.57
C PRO A 37 4.40 -2.35 12.96
N PHE A 38 3.44 -2.19 12.05
CA PHE A 38 2.05 -2.54 12.34
C PHE A 38 1.81 -4.06 12.26
N LEU A 39 2.49 -4.78 11.35
CA LEU A 39 2.41 -6.25 11.33
C LEU A 39 3.04 -6.86 12.59
N LYS A 40 4.10 -6.26 13.12
CA LYS A 40 4.75 -6.68 14.36
C LYS A 40 3.81 -6.59 15.54
N ALA A 41 3.09 -5.47 15.66
CA ALA A 41 2.15 -5.24 16.73
C ALA A 41 0.93 -6.17 16.63
N ASN A 42 0.38 -6.34 15.42
CA ASN A 42 -0.98 -6.86 15.25
C ASN A 42 -1.05 -8.30 14.69
N CYS A 43 -0.01 -8.78 14.02
CA CYS A 43 -0.01 -10.09 13.36
C CYS A 43 1.06 -11.03 13.92
N ILE A 44 2.31 -10.55 14.00
CA ILE A 44 3.47 -11.35 14.47
C ILE A 44 3.33 -11.68 15.96
N ALA A 45 2.50 -10.96 16.72
CA ALA A 45 2.17 -11.34 18.10
C ALA A 45 1.59 -12.78 18.22
N CYS A 46 0.97 -13.31 17.16
CA CYS A 46 0.42 -14.67 17.12
C CYS A 46 1.00 -15.55 16.00
N HIS A 47 1.41 -14.97 14.88
CA HIS A 47 1.90 -15.66 13.68
C HIS A 47 3.42 -15.51 13.55
N ASN A 48 4.13 -16.14 14.47
CA ASN A 48 5.60 -16.13 14.57
C ASN A 48 6.11 -17.56 14.75
N LYS A 49 7.42 -17.76 14.83
CA LYS A 49 8.03 -19.09 14.99
C LYS A 49 7.66 -19.86 16.27
N THR A 50 7.22 -19.20 17.33
CA THR A 50 6.97 -19.83 18.64
C THR A 50 5.49 -20.12 18.87
N THR A 51 4.61 -19.20 18.50
CA THR A 51 3.15 -19.32 18.68
C THR A 51 2.49 -19.94 17.45
N THR A 52 3.04 -19.66 16.25
CA THR A 52 2.73 -20.29 14.96
C THR A 52 1.25 -20.63 14.73
N LYS A 53 0.34 -19.69 15.00
CA LYS A 53 -1.09 -19.93 14.72
C LYS A 53 -1.31 -20.19 13.23
N ALA A 54 -2.14 -21.20 12.92
CA ALA A 54 -2.44 -21.66 11.56
C ALA A 54 -1.18 -22.02 10.73
N GLY A 55 -0.12 -22.50 11.39
CA GLY A 55 1.13 -22.86 10.71
C GLY A 55 1.90 -21.67 10.13
N LEU A 56 1.45 -20.43 10.37
CA LEU A 56 1.94 -19.23 9.70
C LEU A 56 3.02 -18.51 10.51
N ASN A 57 4.12 -18.15 9.83
CA ASN A 57 5.15 -17.24 10.36
C ASN A 57 5.25 -15.99 9.47
N MET A 58 5.05 -14.81 10.06
CA MET A 58 5.06 -13.53 9.38
C MET A 58 6.31 -12.66 9.68
N GLU A 59 7.35 -13.23 10.29
CA GLU A 59 8.55 -12.49 10.69
C GLU A 59 9.36 -11.92 9.49
N THR A 60 9.18 -12.48 8.28
CA THR A 60 9.82 -11.98 7.06
C THR A 60 8.90 -12.12 5.83
N PRO A 61 9.08 -11.32 4.76
CA PRO A 61 8.33 -11.47 3.52
C PRO A 61 8.43 -12.87 2.90
N ALA A 62 9.62 -13.46 2.92
CA ALA A 62 9.85 -14.82 2.41
C ALA A 62 8.99 -15.88 3.16
N LEU A 63 8.80 -15.71 4.47
CA LEU A 63 7.96 -16.61 5.26
C LEU A 63 6.47 -16.37 5.02
N MET A 64 6.06 -15.13 4.77
CA MET A 64 4.69 -14.80 4.38
C MET A 64 4.33 -15.39 3.00
N ILE A 65 5.26 -15.35 2.05
CA ILE A 65 5.12 -15.99 0.74
C ILE A 65 5.06 -17.51 0.87
N LYS A 66 5.87 -18.10 1.77
CA LYS A 66 5.79 -19.53 2.09
C LYS A 66 4.41 -19.91 2.64
N GLY A 67 3.82 -19.05 3.47
CA GLY A 67 2.48 -19.23 4.01
C GLY A 67 2.39 -20.21 5.17
N GLY A 68 1.15 -20.59 5.48
CA GLY A 68 0.79 -21.53 6.55
C GLY A 68 -0.16 -22.62 6.05
N ASP A 69 -1.02 -23.10 6.94
CA ASP A 69 -1.92 -24.24 6.68
C ASP A 69 -2.93 -23.97 5.55
N THR A 70 -3.25 -22.69 5.29
CA THR A 70 -4.18 -22.24 4.24
C THR A 70 -3.47 -21.77 2.96
N GLY A 71 -2.15 -21.93 2.87
CA GLY A 71 -1.33 -21.47 1.74
C GLY A 71 -0.62 -20.13 1.98
N PRO A 72 -0.07 -19.51 0.92
CA PRO A 72 0.65 -18.24 0.98
C PRO A 72 -0.22 -17.13 1.61
N SER A 73 0.33 -16.39 2.57
CA SER A 73 -0.38 -15.21 3.09
C SER A 73 -0.24 -14.00 2.16
N ILE A 74 0.80 -13.97 1.34
CA ILE A 74 1.04 -12.93 0.34
C ILE A 74 1.31 -13.56 -1.02
N VAL A 75 0.70 -12.98 -2.05
CA VAL A 75 1.02 -13.23 -3.45
C VAL A 75 1.67 -11.97 -4.03
N PRO A 76 3.00 -11.97 -4.28
CA PRO A 76 3.70 -10.82 -4.84
C PRO A 76 3.05 -10.27 -6.11
N GLY A 77 2.84 -8.96 -6.15
CA GLY A 77 2.18 -8.26 -7.26
C GLY A 77 0.65 -8.36 -7.27
N LYS A 78 0.04 -9.04 -6.29
CA LYS A 78 -1.41 -9.30 -6.26
C LYS A 78 -1.99 -9.16 -4.86
N SER A 79 -2.12 -7.92 -4.39
CA SER A 79 -2.72 -7.65 -3.08
C SER A 79 -4.17 -8.14 -2.97
N GLY A 80 -4.93 -8.12 -4.07
CA GLY A 80 -6.30 -8.64 -4.15
C GLY A 80 -6.41 -10.16 -4.00
N ASP A 81 -5.33 -10.90 -4.29
CA ASP A 81 -5.28 -12.37 -4.17
C ASP A 81 -4.53 -12.82 -2.90
N SER A 82 -4.17 -11.88 -2.01
CA SER A 82 -3.36 -12.16 -0.82
C SER A 82 -4.23 -12.33 0.42
N LEU A 83 -4.17 -13.51 1.04
CA LEU A 83 -4.95 -13.83 2.26
C LEU A 83 -4.68 -12.85 3.41
N LEU A 84 -3.46 -12.31 3.52
CA LEU A 84 -3.14 -11.30 4.52
C LEU A 84 -4.03 -10.05 4.37
N VAL A 85 -4.26 -9.60 3.14
CA VAL A 85 -5.11 -8.42 2.87
C VAL A 85 -6.57 -8.76 3.15
N GLU A 86 -7.03 -9.93 2.68
CA GLU A 86 -8.39 -10.43 2.91
C GLU A 86 -8.71 -10.55 4.41
N ALA A 87 -7.78 -11.11 5.20
CA ALA A 87 -7.93 -11.22 6.64
C ALA A 87 -7.91 -9.85 7.34
N SER A 88 -7.05 -8.93 6.88
CA SER A 88 -6.93 -7.58 7.46
C SER A 88 -8.16 -6.71 7.22
N VAL A 89 -8.96 -6.99 6.18
CA VAL A 89 -10.24 -6.29 5.92
C VAL A 89 -11.44 -6.99 6.53
N HIS A 90 -11.23 -8.06 7.31
CA HIS A 90 -12.27 -8.83 7.99
C HIS A 90 -13.30 -9.39 6.99
N SER A 91 -12.81 -10.15 6.02
CA SER A 91 -13.67 -10.97 5.17
C SER A 91 -14.52 -11.96 6.00
N PRO A 92 -15.64 -12.48 5.47
CA PRO A 92 -16.45 -13.46 6.17
C PRO A 92 -15.70 -14.74 6.58
N ASP A 93 -14.69 -15.14 5.79
CA ASP A 93 -13.93 -16.37 6.00
C ASP A 93 -12.67 -16.14 6.85
N PHE A 94 -12.11 -14.93 6.81
CA PHE A 94 -10.90 -14.55 7.53
C PHE A 94 -11.07 -13.20 8.23
N GLU A 95 -11.02 -13.24 9.56
CA GLU A 95 -11.03 -12.05 10.42
C GLU A 95 -9.75 -11.99 11.26
N MET A 96 -8.90 -10.99 10.99
CA MET A 96 -7.65 -10.77 11.73
C MET A 96 -7.41 -9.29 12.05
N PRO A 97 -6.99 -8.97 13.30
CA PRO A 97 -6.84 -9.91 14.42
C PRO A 97 -8.20 -10.32 15.01
N PRO A 98 -8.31 -11.51 15.65
CA PRO A 98 -9.57 -11.94 16.23
C PRO A 98 -10.03 -11.00 17.36
N PRO A 99 -11.35 -10.78 17.52
CA PRO A 99 -11.87 -9.99 18.62
C PRO A 99 -11.48 -10.63 19.96
N ASN A 100 -11.25 -9.79 20.98
CA ASN A 100 -10.85 -10.22 22.33
C ASN A 100 -9.57 -11.10 22.38
N ASN A 101 -8.66 -10.94 21.41
CA ASN A 101 -7.36 -11.61 21.47
C ASN A 101 -6.55 -11.15 22.70
N LYS A 102 -5.75 -12.07 23.25
CA LYS A 102 -4.97 -11.82 24.48
C LYS A 102 -3.70 -10.99 24.26
N SER A 103 -3.36 -10.70 23.01
CA SER A 103 -2.12 -10.01 22.63
C SER A 103 -2.29 -8.49 22.57
N GLY A 104 -3.53 -7.99 22.66
CA GLY A 104 -3.83 -6.58 22.47
C GLY A 104 -3.69 -6.12 21.02
N ALA A 105 -3.66 -7.06 20.07
CA ALA A 105 -3.62 -6.75 18.65
C ALA A 105 -4.93 -6.06 18.22
N VAL A 106 -4.80 -5.02 17.41
CA VAL A 106 -5.92 -4.21 16.91
C VAL A 106 -6.02 -4.31 15.39
N ASN A 107 -7.20 -3.98 14.87
CA ASN A 107 -7.43 -3.91 13.43
C ASN A 107 -6.51 -2.86 12.81
N LEU A 108 -6.02 -3.15 11.60
CA LEU A 108 -5.26 -2.17 10.85
C LEU A 108 -6.15 -0.99 10.44
N THR A 109 -5.56 0.20 10.39
CA THR A 109 -6.27 1.37 9.86
C THR A 109 -6.41 1.28 8.34
N PRO A 110 -7.34 2.03 7.72
CA PRO A 110 -7.44 2.10 6.26
C PRO A 110 -6.11 2.50 5.59
N GLU A 111 -5.33 3.37 6.22
CA GLU A 111 -4.03 3.83 5.73
C GLU A 111 -2.98 2.70 5.78
N GLU A 112 -2.93 1.93 6.87
CA GLU A 112 -2.03 0.77 7.01
C GLU A 112 -2.39 -0.31 5.97
N ILE A 113 -3.68 -0.57 5.75
CA ILE A 113 -4.14 -1.49 4.71
C ILE A 113 -3.74 -0.98 3.32
N ALA A 114 -3.82 0.33 3.07
CA ALA A 114 -3.40 0.92 1.80
C ALA A 114 -1.88 0.80 1.59
N VAL A 115 -1.07 1.00 2.64
CA VAL A 115 0.39 0.79 2.61
C VAL A 115 0.70 -0.67 2.31
N LEU A 116 0.05 -1.61 3.01
CA LEU A 116 0.22 -3.04 2.82
C LEU A 116 -0.09 -3.46 1.38
N LYS A 117 -1.24 -3.04 0.83
CA LYS A 117 -1.64 -3.34 -0.54
C LYS A 117 -0.61 -2.84 -1.55
N ARG A 118 -0.18 -1.57 -1.43
CA ARG A 118 0.82 -0.98 -2.33
C ARG A 118 2.14 -1.74 -2.28
N TRP A 119 2.62 -2.10 -1.10
CA TRP A 119 3.84 -2.88 -0.94
C TRP A 119 3.73 -4.25 -1.63
N ILE A 120 2.62 -4.97 -1.42
CA ILE A 120 2.38 -6.27 -2.07
C ILE A 120 2.30 -6.11 -3.59
N ASP A 121 1.54 -5.14 -4.10
CA ASP A 121 1.36 -4.91 -5.53
C ASP A 121 2.66 -4.55 -6.27
N GLN A 122 3.67 -4.07 -5.54
CA GLN A 122 5.00 -3.75 -6.06
C GLN A 122 6.01 -4.89 -5.95
N GLY A 123 5.57 -6.05 -5.44
CA GLY A 123 6.37 -7.28 -5.46
C GLY A 123 6.77 -7.81 -4.08
N ALA A 124 6.34 -7.16 -2.99
CA ALA A 124 6.61 -7.55 -1.61
C ALA A 124 8.12 -7.71 -1.27
#